data_AF-A0A4R5NS75-F1
#
_entry.id   AF-A0A4R5NS75-F1
#
_cell.length_a   1.000
_cell.length_b   1.000
_cell.length_c   1.000
_cell.angle_alpha   90.00
_cell.angle_beta   90.00
_cell.angle_gamma   90.00
#
_symmetry.space_group_name_H-M   'P 1'
#
loop_
_entity.id
_entity.type
_entity.pdbx_description
1 polymer ?
#
loop_
_entity_poly.entity_id
_entity_poly.type
_entity_poly.pdbx_seq_one_letter_code
_entity_poly.pdbx_strand_id
1 'polypeptide(L)'
;MSKGQQNQFARYHDRPGYQYQIETMFKAYDNNWDQDHIGSHLICNNQIHDCGQAGIIGFLGGIFSTISNNHIYNIGTRYEFGGWEIAGIKLHAPIDVRVEHNLIDHCTLGTWLDWQAQGTRLSRNIYFDNLRDLLLEVNHGPFLVDDNVLLSEVAINEYSQGGAYVNNLIAGEVAIQSVLNRTTPYHQPHTTIIKGYACVYGGDDRYFNNLFVAETDVSEDDNHIGTAEYDGSPTSMKEYIAAVEQRLPGDVELFETIRQPVYINDNAYLGDADAFSEEQNNIRLRNWDAKLKLTSVDSHIVLQLNVPEELFNTCVPVQKTRSLGKVRLADAVFDNPDGSALTINNGIDKKTGLSQRIIGPFSQLHQGVNQIVLFDDLEPD
;
A
#
# COMPACT_ATOMS: atom_id res chain seq x y z
N MET A 1 22.62 -2.66 -23.17
CA MET A 1 23.29 -1.37 -22.87
C MET A 1 24.79 -1.60 -22.68
N SER A 2 25.64 -0.66 -23.12
CA SER A 2 27.09 -0.74 -22.85
C SER A 2 27.38 -0.38 -21.39
N LYS A 3 28.51 -0.84 -20.83
CA LYS A 3 28.92 -0.47 -19.46
C LYS A 3 28.97 1.04 -19.25
N GLY A 4 29.23 1.84 -20.30
CA GLY A 4 29.27 3.31 -20.26
C GLY A 4 27.93 4.00 -19.96
N GLN A 5 26.82 3.28 -20.17
CA GLN A 5 25.45 3.78 -20.03
C GLN A 5 24.78 3.37 -18.71
N GLN A 6 25.49 2.66 -17.84
CA GLN A 6 25.00 2.23 -16.52
C GLN A 6 25.55 3.13 -15.42
N ASN A 7 24.75 3.39 -14.38
CA ASN A 7 25.10 4.23 -13.23
C ASN A 7 25.61 5.62 -13.62
N GLN A 8 24.92 6.27 -14.55
CA GLN A 8 25.37 7.52 -15.18
C GLN A 8 25.53 8.67 -14.17
N PHE A 9 24.60 8.81 -13.22
CA PHE A 9 24.71 9.81 -12.14
C PHE A 9 26.03 9.67 -11.36
N ALA A 10 26.33 8.45 -10.87
CA ALA A 10 27.53 8.17 -10.07
C ALA A 10 28.85 8.38 -10.82
N ARG A 11 28.80 8.53 -12.15
CA ARG A 11 29.99 8.75 -12.99
C ARG A 11 30.13 10.19 -13.44
N TYR A 12 29.05 10.80 -13.91
CA TYR A 12 29.08 12.10 -14.58
C TYR A 12 28.66 13.25 -13.66
N HIS A 13 27.78 13.01 -12.69
CA HIS A 13 27.23 14.01 -11.76
C HIS A 13 26.58 15.24 -12.42
N ASP A 14 26.23 15.16 -13.71
CA ASP A 14 25.66 16.24 -14.51
C ASP A 14 24.14 16.37 -14.34
N ARG A 15 23.46 15.24 -14.09
CA ARG A 15 22.02 15.12 -13.89
C ARG A 15 21.73 14.12 -12.78
N PRO A 16 20.69 14.32 -11.95
CA PRO A 16 20.37 13.43 -10.84
C PRO A 16 19.93 12.04 -11.32
N GLY A 17 19.99 11.04 -10.44
CA GLY A 17 19.45 9.70 -10.69
C GLY A 17 18.00 9.72 -11.18
N TYR A 18 17.16 10.59 -10.60
CA TYR A 18 15.80 10.90 -11.04
C TYR A 18 15.67 11.11 -12.56
N GLN A 19 16.50 11.97 -13.14
CA GLN A 19 16.45 12.28 -14.58
C GLN A 19 16.90 11.08 -15.43
N TYR A 20 17.94 10.37 -14.97
CA TYR A 20 18.44 9.17 -15.64
C TYR A 20 17.46 7.99 -15.58
N GLN A 21 16.64 7.89 -14.54
CA GLN A 21 15.61 6.86 -14.39
C GLN A 21 14.50 7.02 -15.44
N ILE A 22 14.02 8.26 -15.65
CA ILE A 22 13.07 8.60 -16.71
C ILE A 22 13.62 8.21 -18.09
N GLU A 23 14.86 8.62 -18.39
CA GLU A 23 15.51 8.30 -19.68
C GLU A 23 15.75 6.80 -19.88
N THR A 24 15.98 6.06 -18.81
CA THR A 24 16.14 4.60 -18.86
C THR A 24 14.83 3.91 -19.23
N MET A 25 13.70 4.41 -18.72
CA MET A 25 12.39 3.91 -19.09
C MET A 25 12.07 4.19 -20.56
N PHE A 26 12.37 5.38 -21.11
CA PHE A 26 12.18 5.63 -22.55
C PHE A 26 13.04 4.72 -23.43
N LYS A 27 14.28 4.45 -23.03
CA LYS A 27 15.11 3.44 -23.72
C LYS A 27 14.48 2.04 -23.64
N ALA A 28 13.80 1.70 -22.56
CA ALA A 28 13.12 0.41 -22.44
C ALA A 28 11.95 0.30 -23.43
N TYR A 29 11.17 1.37 -23.65
CA TYR A 29 10.14 1.38 -24.71
C TYR A 29 10.73 1.13 -26.08
N ASP A 30 11.85 1.77 -26.42
CA ASP A 30 12.56 1.53 -27.69
C ASP A 30 13.06 0.07 -27.83
N ASN A 31 13.04 -0.70 -26.75
CA ASN A 31 13.46 -2.11 -26.68
C ASN A 31 12.31 -3.04 -26.26
N ASN A 32 11.07 -2.72 -26.66
CA ASN A 32 9.87 -3.55 -26.44
C ASN A 32 9.57 -3.81 -24.95
N TRP A 33 9.58 -2.76 -24.14
CA TRP A 33 9.03 -2.83 -22.78
C TRP A 33 7.49 -2.79 -22.83
N ASP A 34 6.90 -3.95 -23.03
CA ASP A 34 5.47 -4.19 -23.10
C ASP A 34 5.11 -5.60 -22.58
N GLN A 35 3.81 -5.87 -22.44
CA GLN A 35 3.29 -7.13 -21.89
C GLN A 35 3.65 -8.36 -22.72
N ASP A 36 3.86 -8.22 -24.03
CA ASP A 36 4.15 -9.34 -24.92
C ASP A 36 5.60 -9.83 -24.77
N HIS A 37 6.48 -9.00 -24.20
CA HIS A 37 7.92 -9.25 -24.18
C HIS A 37 8.52 -9.33 -22.77
N ILE A 38 8.00 -8.57 -21.80
CA ILE A 38 8.63 -8.38 -20.48
C ILE A 38 7.62 -8.62 -19.34
N GLY A 39 8.11 -9.19 -18.24
CA GLY A 39 7.33 -9.39 -17.03
C GLY A 39 6.52 -10.67 -17.05
N SER A 40 5.32 -10.64 -16.45
CA SER A 40 4.46 -11.82 -16.25
C SER A 40 5.17 -12.97 -15.54
N HIS A 41 6.07 -12.65 -14.59
CA HIS A 41 6.81 -13.63 -13.82
C HIS A 41 5.98 -14.18 -12.66
N LEU A 42 6.34 -15.37 -12.18
CA LEU A 42 5.80 -15.96 -10.96
C LEU A 42 6.96 -16.22 -9.99
N ILE A 43 6.90 -15.59 -8.82
CA ILE A 43 7.81 -15.84 -7.70
C ILE A 43 6.96 -16.35 -6.53
N CYS A 44 6.93 -17.66 -6.31
CA CYS A 44 6.10 -18.22 -5.26
C CYS A 44 6.73 -19.39 -4.50
N ASN A 45 6.30 -19.56 -3.25
CA ASN A 45 6.71 -20.65 -2.35
C ASN A 45 8.22 -20.67 -2.08
N ASN A 46 8.83 -19.50 -1.88
CA ASN A 46 10.25 -19.37 -1.57
C ASN A 46 10.47 -18.88 -0.13
N GLN A 47 11.59 -19.28 0.46
CA GLN A 47 12.18 -18.59 1.61
C GLN A 47 13.37 -17.76 1.11
N ILE A 48 13.35 -16.45 1.36
CA ILE A 48 14.36 -15.51 0.89
C ILE A 48 14.87 -14.70 2.08
N HIS A 49 16.11 -14.93 2.49
CA HIS A 49 16.64 -14.30 3.69
C HIS A 49 18.13 -13.98 3.64
N ASP A 50 18.57 -13.18 4.62
CA ASP A 50 19.96 -12.76 4.84
C ASP A 50 20.58 -12.02 3.62
N CYS A 51 19.76 -11.27 2.88
CA CYS A 51 20.19 -10.42 1.79
C CYS A 51 20.49 -8.99 2.26
N GLY A 52 21.60 -8.40 1.80
CA GLY A 52 22.01 -7.04 2.20
C GLY A 52 21.22 -5.90 1.55
N GLN A 53 20.59 -6.12 0.40
CA GLN A 53 19.86 -5.10 -0.36
C GLN A 53 18.36 -5.40 -0.43
N ALA A 54 17.98 -6.50 -1.08
CA ALA A 54 16.58 -6.88 -1.22
C ALA A 54 16.41 -8.39 -1.32
N GLY A 55 15.22 -8.88 -0.96
CA GLY A 55 14.79 -10.23 -1.30
C GLY A 55 14.38 -10.30 -2.77
N ILE A 56 13.50 -9.40 -3.20
CA ILE A 56 13.07 -9.24 -4.60
C ILE A 56 13.24 -7.78 -5.00
N ILE A 57 13.95 -7.53 -6.10
CA ILE A 57 14.15 -6.16 -6.62
C ILE A 57 14.06 -6.09 -8.13
N GLY A 58 13.46 -5.00 -8.65
CA GLY A 58 13.41 -4.77 -10.09
C GLY A 58 12.97 -3.36 -10.47
N PHE A 59 13.39 -2.92 -11.65
CA PHE A 59 12.87 -1.74 -12.34
C PHE A 59 12.44 -2.16 -13.74
N LEU A 60 11.18 -1.89 -14.09
CA LEU A 60 10.53 -2.21 -15.38
C LEU A 60 10.29 -3.69 -15.63
N GLY A 61 11.28 -4.56 -15.33
CA GLY A 61 11.23 -5.98 -15.66
C GLY A 61 10.13 -6.79 -14.97
N GLY A 62 9.52 -6.24 -13.90
CA GLY A 62 8.56 -6.95 -13.06
C GLY A 62 7.09 -6.72 -13.40
N ILE A 63 6.74 -5.95 -14.43
CA ILE A 63 5.34 -5.68 -14.82
C ILE A 63 4.50 -6.98 -14.94
N PHE A 64 3.22 -6.92 -14.60
CA PHE A 64 2.26 -8.04 -14.71
C PHE A 64 2.61 -9.31 -13.91
N SER A 65 3.60 -9.24 -13.02
CA SER A 65 4.10 -10.41 -12.29
C SER A 65 3.27 -10.71 -11.04
N THR A 66 3.37 -11.95 -10.56
CA THR A 66 2.79 -12.39 -9.28
C THR A 66 3.90 -12.83 -8.33
N ILE A 67 3.87 -12.28 -7.11
CA ILE A 67 4.77 -12.60 -6.00
C ILE A 67 3.90 -13.12 -4.86
N SER A 68 3.91 -14.42 -4.59
CA SER A 68 2.97 -15.00 -3.61
C SER A 68 3.50 -16.13 -2.76
N ASN A 69 2.96 -16.29 -1.55
CA ASN A 69 3.33 -17.38 -0.64
C ASN A 69 4.84 -17.47 -0.38
N ASN A 70 5.55 -16.35 -0.33
CA ASN A 70 6.96 -16.33 0.04
C ASN A 70 7.11 -15.93 1.51
N HIS A 71 8.17 -16.42 2.16
CA HIS A 71 8.67 -15.92 3.43
C HIS A 71 9.95 -15.12 3.16
N ILE A 72 9.92 -13.81 3.42
CA ILE A 72 11.03 -12.88 3.12
C ILE A 72 11.46 -12.23 4.43
N TYR A 73 12.68 -12.50 4.89
CA TYR A 73 13.13 -12.02 6.21
C TYR A 73 14.61 -11.70 6.32
N ASN A 74 15.02 -10.99 7.37
CA ASN A 74 16.41 -10.55 7.58
C ASN A 74 17.01 -9.78 6.40
N ILE A 75 16.26 -8.82 5.85
CA ILE A 75 16.70 -8.06 4.68
C ILE A 75 17.23 -6.69 5.11
N GLY A 76 18.49 -6.40 4.77
CA GLY A 76 19.15 -5.12 5.09
C GLY A 76 19.56 -4.95 6.57
N THR A 77 19.50 -6.00 7.38
CA THR A 77 19.63 -5.92 8.85
C THR A 77 21.06 -5.84 9.39
N ARG A 78 22.07 -6.03 8.53
CA ARG A 78 23.49 -5.92 8.93
C ARG A 78 24.02 -4.48 8.87
N TYR A 79 23.30 -3.58 8.20
CA TYR A 79 23.64 -2.16 8.06
C TYR A 79 25.08 -1.87 7.57
N GLU A 80 25.67 -2.77 6.78
CA GLU A 80 27.04 -2.62 6.25
C GLU A 80 27.14 -1.52 5.19
N PHE A 81 26.03 -1.25 4.51
CA PHE A 81 25.86 -0.14 3.59
C PHE A 81 24.43 0.40 3.72
N GLY A 82 24.24 1.64 3.29
CA GLY A 82 22.93 2.27 3.21
C GLY A 82 22.65 2.77 1.81
N GLY A 83 21.39 3.06 1.54
CA GLY A 83 20.96 3.61 0.26
C GLY A 83 19.46 3.51 0.08
N TRP A 84 18.97 4.27 -0.88
CA TRP A 84 17.56 4.35 -1.22
C TRP A 84 17.12 3.18 -2.12
N GLU A 85 17.55 1.95 -1.81
CA GLU A 85 17.31 0.75 -2.64
C GLU A 85 17.19 -0.53 -1.79
N ILE A 86 16.90 -0.41 -0.49
CA ILE A 86 16.91 -1.52 0.47
C ILE A 86 15.48 -1.78 0.99
N ALA A 87 14.92 -2.96 0.71
CA ALA A 87 13.63 -3.44 1.22
C ALA A 87 13.48 -4.96 0.98
N GLY A 88 12.60 -5.65 1.70
CA GLY A 88 12.26 -7.05 1.43
C GLY A 88 11.83 -7.26 -0.03
N ILE A 89 10.88 -6.43 -0.49
CA ILE A 89 10.49 -6.31 -1.89
C ILE A 89 10.65 -4.84 -2.31
N LYS A 90 11.46 -4.54 -3.33
CA LYS A 90 11.51 -3.20 -3.94
C LYS A 90 11.22 -3.25 -5.43
N LEU A 91 10.14 -2.63 -5.87
CA LEU A 91 9.76 -2.62 -7.28
C LEU A 91 9.54 -1.21 -7.81
N HIS A 92 10.10 -0.95 -8.98
CA HIS A 92 9.80 0.24 -9.76
C HIS A 92 9.03 -0.12 -11.03
N ALA A 93 7.96 0.63 -11.29
CA ALA A 93 6.94 0.29 -12.29
C ALA A 93 6.32 -1.12 -12.10
N PRO A 94 5.78 -1.44 -10.91
CA PRO A 94 5.05 -2.69 -10.69
C PRO A 94 3.64 -2.66 -11.31
N ILE A 95 3.53 -2.30 -12.59
CA ILE A 95 2.24 -2.19 -13.30
C ILE A 95 1.52 -3.55 -13.27
N ASP A 96 0.28 -3.57 -12.77
CA ASP A 96 -0.56 -4.76 -12.60
C ASP A 96 0.11 -5.92 -11.85
N VAL A 97 1.11 -5.63 -11.00
CA VAL A 97 1.77 -6.64 -10.17
C VAL A 97 0.87 -7.05 -9.00
N ARG A 98 0.87 -8.36 -8.72
CA ARG A 98 0.19 -8.96 -7.57
C ARG A 98 1.21 -9.37 -6.53
N VAL A 99 1.14 -8.81 -5.33
CA VAL A 99 1.93 -9.25 -4.17
C VAL A 99 0.95 -9.83 -3.17
N GLU A 100 0.88 -11.15 -3.08
CA GLU A 100 -0.21 -11.83 -2.38
C GLU A 100 0.25 -12.84 -1.35
N HIS A 101 -0.26 -12.74 -0.12
CA HIS A 101 -0.07 -13.77 0.90
C HIS A 101 1.41 -14.12 1.13
N ASN A 102 2.26 -13.09 1.28
CA ASN A 102 3.65 -13.24 1.71
C ASN A 102 3.77 -12.94 3.21
N LEU A 103 4.72 -13.60 3.86
CA LEU A 103 5.18 -13.30 5.21
C LEU A 103 6.47 -12.47 5.10
N ILE A 104 6.49 -11.24 5.61
CA ILE A 104 7.61 -10.32 5.44
C ILE A 104 7.98 -9.70 6.78
N ASP A 105 9.13 -10.10 7.32
CA ASP A 105 9.54 -9.74 8.69
C ASP A 105 11.04 -9.46 8.84
N HIS A 106 11.43 -8.81 9.94
CA HIS A 106 12.83 -8.49 10.22
C HIS A 106 13.53 -7.78 9.04
N CYS A 107 12.84 -6.86 8.36
CA CYS A 107 13.39 -6.06 7.27
C CYS A 107 13.56 -4.59 7.70
N THR A 108 14.53 -3.88 7.10
CA THR A 108 14.59 -2.41 7.25
C THR A 108 13.40 -1.69 6.62
N LEU A 109 12.76 -2.35 5.65
CA LEU A 109 11.52 -1.95 5.01
C LEU A 109 10.92 -3.21 4.38
N GLY A 110 9.65 -3.51 4.65
CA GLY A 110 8.98 -4.71 4.12
C GLY A 110 8.84 -4.65 2.60
N THR A 111 7.97 -3.76 2.12
CA THR A 111 7.72 -3.55 0.68
C THR A 111 7.83 -2.07 0.30
N TRP A 112 8.58 -1.79 -0.76
CA TRP A 112 8.73 -0.49 -1.36
C TRP A 112 8.26 -0.51 -2.82
N LEU A 113 7.15 0.19 -3.10
CA LEU A 113 6.69 0.43 -4.46
C LEU A 113 7.09 1.85 -4.87
N ASP A 114 8.10 1.94 -5.73
CA ASP A 114 8.80 3.19 -6.05
C ASP A 114 8.56 3.55 -7.53
N TRP A 115 7.67 4.51 -7.78
CA TRP A 115 7.14 4.94 -9.08
C TRP A 115 6.23 3.94 -9.78
N GLN A 116 5.21 4.49 -10.44
CA GLN A 116 4.39 3.78 -11.46
C GLN A 116 3.71 2.51 -10.91
N ALA A 117 3.44 2.45 -9.60
CA ALA A 117 2.50 1.48 -9.04
C ALA A 117 1.09 1.82 -9.51
N GLN A 118 0.66 1.16 -10.58
CA GLN A 118 -0.61 1.36 -11.25
C GLN A 118 -1.20 -0.01 -11.58
N GLY A 119 -2.41 -0.27 -11.10
CA GLY A 119 -3.05 -1.59 -11.05
C GLY A 119 -2.40 -2.58 -10.09
N THR A 120 -1.32 -2.19 -9.39
CA THR A 120 -0.66 -3.01 -8.39
C THR A 120 -1.59 -3.34 -7.22
N ARG A 121 -1.56 -4.58 -6.76
CA ARG A 121 -2.33 -5.02 -5.59
C ARG A 121 -1.46 -5.77 -4.58
N LEU A 122 -1.37 -5.23 -3.37
CA LEU A 122 -0.80 -5.86 -2.19
C LEU A 122 -1.95 -6.48 -1.39
N SER A 123 -2.11 -7.80 -1.44
CA SER A 123 -3.29 -8.46 -0.83
C SER A 123 -2.90 -9.56 0.15
N ARG A 124 -3.50 -9.59 1.34
CA ARG A 124 -3.35 -10.69 2.32
C ARG A 124 -1.93 -10.96 2.80
N ASN A 125 -1.02 -10.00 2.69
CA ASN A 125 0.33 -10.14 3.20
C ASN A 125 0.37 -9.87 4.71
N ILE A 126 1.35 -10.45 5.39
CA ILE A 126 1.60 -10.28 6.81
C ILE A 126 2.97 -9.62 6.97
N TYR A 127 2.98 -8.46 7.61
CA TYR A 127 4.18 -7.70 7.92
C TYR A 127 4.30 -7.47 9.43
N PHE A 128 5.46 -7.78 10.00
CA PHE A 128 5.74 -7.60 11.43
C PHE A 128 7.25 -7.54 11.67
N ASP A 129 7.68 -6.97 12.79
CA ASP A 129 9.09 -6.84 13.17
C ASP A 129 9.99 -6.21 12.07
N ASN A 130 9.39 -5.42 11.17
CA ASN A 130 10.14 -4.56 10.26
C ASN A 130 10.41 -3.23 10.95
N LEU A 131 11.42 -2.49 10.50
CA LEU A 131 11.51 -1.08 10.88
C LEU A 131 10.34 -0.28 10.29
N ARG A 132 9.89 -0.66 9.09
CA ARG A 132 8.73 -0.09 8.39
C ARG A 132 8.09 -1.16 7.50
N ASP A 133 6.77 -1.22 7.42
CA ASP A 133 6.09 -2.24 6.60
C ASP A 133 6.03 -1.81 5.12
N LEU A 134 5.37 -0.70 4.82
CA LEU A 134 5.13 -0.25 3.45
C LEU A 134 5.69 1.14 3.17
N LEU A 135 6.32 1.32 2.01
CA LEU A 135 6.63 2.62 1.42
C LEU A 135 6.09 2.69 -0.01
N LEU A 136 5.16 3.61 -0.24
CA LEU A 136 4.54 3.87 -1.52
C LEU A 136 5.07 5.21 -1.99
N GLU A 137 6.04 5.22 -2.90
CA GLU A 137 6.73 6.44 -3.29
C GLU A 137 6.44 6.87 -4.73
N VAL A 138 5.99 8.11 -4.88
CA VAL A 138 5.75 8.80 -6.16
C VAL A 138 4.93 8.01 -7.17
N ASN A 139 3.87 7.37 -6.68
CA ASN A 139 2.85 6.67 -7.47
C ASN A 139 1.60 7.53 -7.64
N HIS A 140 0.85 7.28 -8.72
CA HIS A 140 -0.41 8.00 -9.04
C HIS A 140 -1.65 7.10 -9.01
N GLY A 141 -1.44 5.82 -8.69
CA GLY A 141 -2.46 4.80 -8.65
C GLY A 141 -3.16 4.55 -10.00
N PRO A 142 -4.28 3.81 -9.98
CA PRO A 142 -4.85 3.16 -8.80
C PRO A 142 -3.93 2.03 -8.30
N PHE A 143 -3.62 1.98 -7.01
CA PHE A 143 -2.99 0.81 -6.37
C PHE A 143 -3.82 0.40 -5.15
N LEU A 144 -3.88 -0.89 -4.86
CA LEU A 144 -4.76 -1.45 -3.83
C LEU A 144 -3.95 -2.20 -2.78
N VAL A 145 -4.18 -1.87 -1.51
CA VAL A 145 -3.65 -2.54 -0.33
C VAL A 145 -4.85 -3.11 0.42
N ASP A 146 -5.08 -4.42 0.31
CA ASP A 146 -6.27 -5.05 0.88
C ASP A 146 -6.02 -6.31 1.70
N ASP A 147 -6.80 -6.48 2.76
CA ASP A 147 -6.78 -7.68 3.60
C ASP A 147 -5.40 -7.99 4.21
N ASN A 148 -4.48 -7.00 4.31
CA ASN A 148 -3.15 -7.19 4.89
C ASN A 148 -3.18 -7.03 6.42
N VAL A 149 -2.14 -7.56 7.06
CA VAL A 149 -1.84 -7.38 8.48
C VAL A 149 -0.50 -6.64 8.59
N LEU A 150 -0.54 -5.38 9.02
CA LEU A 150 0.61 -4.46 9.13
C LEU A 150 0.85 -4.14 10.62
N LEU A 151 1.90 -4.72 11.20
CA LEU A 151 2.10 -4.75 12.65
C LEU A 151 3.38 -4.06 13.12
N SER A 152 4.22 -3.57 12.20
CA SER A 152 5.42 -2.84 12.61
C SER A 152 5.09 -1.43 13.09
N GLU A 153 5.98 -0.83 13.89
CA GLU A 153 5.82 0.50 14.48
C GLU A 153 5.43 1.55 13.43
N VAL A 154 6.04 1.49 12.24
CA VAL A 154 5.65 2.30 11.07
C VAL A 154 5.02 1.40 10.03
N ALA A 155 3.69 1.47 9.88
CA ALA A 155 2.97 0.60 8.96
C ALA A 155 3.00 1.13 7.52
N ILE A 156 2.75 2.42 7.33
CA ILE A 156 2.57 2.99 5.99
C ILE A 156 3.29 4.34 5.89
N ASN A 157 4.25 4.43 4.97
CA ASN A 157 4.70 5.69 4.42
C ASN A 157 4.12 5.87 3.01
N GLU A 158 3.20 6.81 2.88
CA GLU A 158 2.45 7.11 1.66
C GLU A 158 2.96 8.42 1.08
N TYR A 159 3.96 8.33 0.20
CA TYR A 159 4.54 9.47 -0.52
C TYR A 159 4.06 9.49 -1.96
N SER A 160 2.78 9.15 -2.16
CA SER A 160 2.09 8.90 -3.42
C SER A 160 0.67 9.53 -3.36
N GLN A 161 -0.21 9.07 -4.25
CA GLN A 161 -1.62 9.41 -4.26
C GLN A 161 -2.39 8.35 -5.07
N GLY A 162 -3.71 8.30 -4.93
CA GLY A 162 -4.54 7.38 -5.70
C GLY A 162 -4.58 5.96 -5.13
N GLY A 163 -4.31 5.81 -3.83
CA GLY A 163 -4.36 4.52 -3.15
C GLY A 163 -5.77 4.10 -2.75
N ALA A 164 -5.94 2.80 -2.53
CA ALA A 164 -7.07 2.25 -1.78
C ALA A 164 -6.55 1.26 -0.73
N TYR A 165 -6.94 1.49 0.52
CA TYR A 165 -6.61 0.70 1.69
C TYR A 165 -7.89 0.09 2.22
N VAL A 166 -8.09 -1.20 1.98
CA VAL A 166 -9.38 -1.85 2.19
C VAL A 166 -9.24 -3.08 3.08
N ASN A 167 -10.01 -3.15 4.17
CA ASN A 167 -10.03 -4.34 5.02
C ASN A 167 -8.67 -4.70 5.65
N ASN A 168 -7.74 -3.77 5.86
CA ASN A 168 -6.46 -4.10 6.51
C ASN A 168 -6.57 -4.08 8.04
N LEU A 169 -5.67 -4.79 8.72
CA LEU A 169 -5.32 -4.55 10.12
C LEU A 169 -4.04 -3.72 10.15
N ILE A 170 -4.09 -2.54 10.74
CA ILE A 170 -3.00 -1.56 10.75
C ILE A 170 -2.70 -1.20 12.20
N ALA A 171 -1.51 -1.54 12.69
CA ALA A 171 -1.13 -1.33 14.09
C ALA A 171 0.13 -0.49 14.26
N GLY A 172 0.45 0.32 13.24
CA GLY A 172 1.59 1.23 13.24
C GLY A 172 1.26 2.54 12.55
N GLU A 173 2.21 3.46 12.60
CA GLU A 173 2.08 4.81 12.08
C GLU A 173 1.73 4.82 10.59
N VAL A 174 0.86 5.77 10.22
CA VAL A 174 0.52 6.10 8.85
C VAL A 174 0.96 7.54 8.62
N ALA A 175 1.94 7.72 7.73
CA ALA A 175 2.46 9.03 7.37
C ALA A 175 2.24 9.29 5.88
N ILE A 176 1.62 10.43 5.55
CA ILE A 176 1.35 10.89 4.19
C ILE A 176 2.22 12.09 3.85
N GLN A 177 2.77 12.14 2.63
CA GLN A 177 3.60 13.27 2.20
C GLN A 177 3.44 13.61 0.72
N SER A 178 3.32 14.89 0.43
CA SER A 178 3.39 15.39 -0.95
C SER A 178 4.84 15.40 -1.46
N VAL A 179 4.99 15.19 -2.77
CA VAL A 179 6.27 15.22 -3.48
C VAL A 179 6.11 16.12 -4.71
N LEU A 180 6.33 17.42 -4.49
CA LEU A 180 6.08 18.46 -5.50
C LEU A 180 7.29 18.76 -6.40
N ASN A 181 8.46 18.20 -6.10
CA ASN A 181 9.71 18.44 -6.83
C ASN A 181 10.12 17.31 -7.80
N ARG A 182 9.31 16.24 -7.90
CA ARG A 182 9.53 15.12 -8.82
C ARG A 182 8.24 14.83 -9.56
N THR A 183 8.34 14.71 -10.88
CA THR A 183 7.25 14.21 -11.72
C THR A 183 7.54 12.78 -12.15
N THR A 184 6.58 11.90 -11.97
CA THR A 184 6.70 10.49 -12.36
C THR A 184 5.57 10.09 -13.29
N PRO A 185 5.77 9.06 -14.14
CA PRO A 185 4.80 8.69 -15.15
C PRO A 185 3.59 7.99 -14.54
N TYR A 186 2.47 8.08 -15.26
CA TYR A 186 1.32 7.18 -15.15
C TYR A 186 0.91 6.70 -16.55
N HIS A 187 0.22 5.57 -16.61
CA HIS A 187 0.02 4.77 -17.82
C HIS A 187 -1.45 4.71 -18.24
N GLN A 188 -1.73 4.23 -19.46
CA GLN A 188 -3.05 3.74 -19.80
C GLN A 188 -3.30 2.43 -19.02
N PRO A 189 -4.54 2.18 -18.53
CA PRO A 189 -4.85 0.98 -17.74
C PRO A 189 -4.36 -0.31 -18.41
N HIS A 190 -3.75 -1.20 -17.61
CA HIS A 190 -3.26 -2.52 -18.04
C HIS A 190 -2.25 -2.52 -19.19
N THR A 191 -1.49 -1.44 -19.35
CA THR A 191 -0.46 -1.35 -20.39
C THR A 191 0.78 -0.66 -19.85
N THR A 192 1.89 -0.84 -20.54
CA THR A 192 3.04 0.04 -20.32
C THR A 192 2.84 1.40 -20.99
N ILE A 193 1.84 1.68 -21.82
CA ILE A 193 1.77 2.95 -22.58
C ILE A 193 1.63 4.15 -21.62
N ILE A 194 2.57 5.10 -21.65
CA ILE A 194 2.48 6.33 -20.83
C ILE A 194 1.29 7.18 -21.27
N LYS A 195 0.48 7.59 -20.29
CA LYS A 195 -0.63 8.54 -20.45
C LYS A 195 -0.21 9.95 -20.05
N GLY A 196 0.69 10.10 -19.09
CA GLY A 196 1.22 11.41 -18.69
C GLY A 196 2.19 11.32 -17.50
N TYR A 197 2.47 12.47 -16.90
CA TYR A 197 3.32 12.63 -15.72
C TYR A 197 2.65 13.57 -14.72
N ALA A 198 2.89 13.36 -13.44
CA ALA A 198 2.45 14.27 -12.39
C ALA A 198 3.40 14.31 -11.19
N CYS A 199 3.32 15.40 -10.43
CA CYS A 199 3.79 15.42 -9.05
C CYS A 199 2.81 14.70 -8.13
N VAL A 200 3.25 14.41 -6.91
CA VAL A 200 2.36 13.93 -5.86
C VAL A 200 1.86 15.11 -5.04
N TYR A 201 0.57 15.40 -5.14
CA TYR A 201 -0.10 16.44 -4.35
C TYR A 201 -0.58 15.93 -2.98
N GLY A 202 -0.57 14.61 -2.75
CA GLY A 202 -1.08 13.93 -1.56
C GLY A 202 -2.61 13.78 -1.57
N GLY A 203 -3.15 12.71 -0.97
CA GLY A 203 -4.59 12.39 -0.97
C GLY A 203 -5.06 11.71 -2.27
N ASP A 204 -6.34 11.86 -2.62
CA ASP A 204 -7.03 10.98 -3.59
C ASP A 204 -6.98 9.50 -3.16
N ASP A 205 -7.05 9.27 -1.85
CA ASP A 205 -6.97 7.95 -1.24
C ASP A 205 -8.32 7.46 -0.72
N ARG A 206 -8.44 6.13 -0.62
CA ARG A 206 -9.61 5.46 -0.05
C ARG A 206 -9.19 4.65 1.17
N TYR A 207 -9.89 4.79 2.29
CA TYR A 207 -9.73 3.92 3.46
C TYR A 207 -11.10 3.36 3.85
N PHE A 208 -11.31 2.08 3.59
CA PHE A 208 -12.56 1.41 3.89
C PHE A 208 -12.36 0.15 4.72
N ASN A 209 -13.21 -0.04 5.72
CA ASN A 209 -13.28 -1.29 6.48
C ASN A 209 -11.97 -1.68 7.19
N ASN A 210 -11.04 -0.75 7.44
CA ASN A 210 -9.77 -1.07 8.10
C ASN A 210 -9.95 -1.11 9.63
N LEU A 211 -9.18 -1.98 10.27
CA LEU A 211 -9.05 -2.07 11.71
C LEU A 211 -7.71 -1.42 12.11
N PHE A 212 -7.76 -0.23 12.70
CA PHE A 212 -6.63 0.43 13.31
C PHE A 212 -6.52 0.05 14.78
N VAL A 213 -5.32 -0.28 15.23
CA VAL A 213 -5.04 -0.65 16.61
C VAL A 213 -3.82 0.12 17.10
N ALA A 214 -4.02 1.02 18.05
CA ALA A 214 -2.92 1.69 18.75
C ALA A 214 -2.77 1.13 20.16
N GLU A 215 -1.62 1.41 20.78
CA GLU A 215 -1.49 1.30 22.23
C GLU A 215 -2.42 2.30 22.94
N THR A 216 -2.59 2.12 24.25
CA THR A 216 -3.38 3.01 25.11
C THR A 216 -2.45 3.89 25.94
N ASP A 217 -2.95 5.06 26.36
CA ASP A 217 -2.20 6.06 27.13
C ASP A 217 -1.06 6.73 26.34
N VAL A 218 -1.16 6.74 25.00
CA VAL A 218 -0.29 7.53 24.11
C VAL A 218 -0.87 8.94 24.02
N SER A 219 -0.01 9.96 24.02
CA SER A 219 -0.49 11.34 23.88
C SER A 219 -1.07 11.55 22.48
N GLU A 220 -2.13 12.36 22.35
CA GLU A 220 -2.74 12.65 21.02
C GLU A 220 -1.74 13.28 20.05
N ASP A 221 -0.74 14.03 20.56
CA ASP A 221 0.29 14.67 19.75
C ASP A 221 1.32 13.68 19.18
N ASP A 222 1.47 12.50 19.83
CA ASP A 222 2.42 11.45 19.45
C ASP A 222 1.73 10.27 18.73
N ASN A 223 0.41 10.31 18.56
CA ASN A 223 -0.35 9.22 17.96
C ASN A 223 -0.53 9.41 16.44
N HIS A 224 0.29 8.71 15.67
CA HIS A 224 0.26 8.75 14.21
C HIS A 224 -0.46 7.53 13.58
N ILE A 225 -1.29 6.82 14.35
CA ILE A 225 -2.04 5.65 13.88
C ILE A 225 -3.46 6.04 13.52
N GLY A 226 -3.85 5.83 12.27
CA GLY A 226 -5.22 6.06 11.80
C GLY A 226 -5.28 6.88 10.52
N THR A 227 -6.24 7.79 10.43
CA THR A 227 -6.54 8.58 9.22
C THR A 227 -6.68 10.08 9.47
N ALA A 228 -6.39 10.56 10.68
CA ALA A 228 -6.50 11.98 11.05
C ALA A 228 -5.61 12.90 10.21
N GLU A 229 -4.51 12.41 9.63
CA GLU A 229 -3.65 13.21 8.74
C GLU A 229 -4.39 13.76 7.51
N TYR A 230 -5.53 13.16 7.15
CA TYR A 230 -6.38 13.61 6.06
C TYR A 230 -7.31 14.79 6.43
N ASP A 231 -7.32 15.25 7.69
CA ASP A 231 -8.19 16.34 8.14
C ASP A 231 -8.08 17.61 7.29
N GLY A 232 -9.24 18.18 6.93
CA GLY A 232 -9.35 19.31 6.01
C GLY A 232 -9.27 18.94 4.52
N SER A 233 -9.14 17.66 4.17
CA SER A 233 -9.32 17.20 2.79
C SER A 233 -10.82 17.21 2.42
N PRO A 234 -11.18 17.56 1.17
CA PRO A 234 -12.53 17.37 0.67
C PRO A 234 -12.95 15.89 0.74
N THR A 235 -14.24 15.62 0.88
CA THR A 235 -14.77 14.23 0.94
C THR A 235 -15.29 13.73 -0.41
N SER A 236 -15.22 14.57 -1.44
CA SER A 236 -15.66 14.21 -2.79
C SER A 236 -15.00 15.05 -3.88
N MET A 237 -14.98 14.52 -5.11
CA MET A 237 -14.60 15.30 -6.30
C MET A 237 -15.48 16.54 -6.50
N LYS A 238 -16.74 16.51 -6.08
CA LYS A 238 -17.64 17.66 -6.20
C LYS A 238 -17.17 18.83 -5.32
N GLU A 239 -16.80 18.54 -4.08
CA GLU A 239 -16.25 19.55 -3.16
C GLU A 239 -14.89 20.07 -3.64
N TYR A 240 -14.03 19.17 -4.13
CA TYR A 240 -12.75 19.56 -4.73
C TYR A 240 -12.95 20.50 -5.93
N ILE A 241 -13.84 20.16 -6.87
CA ILE A 241 -14.14 21.00 -8.04
C ILE A 241 -14.71 22.35 -7.59
N ALA A 242 -15.62 22.38 -6.63
CA ALA A 242 -16.17 23.64 -6.11
C ALA A 242 -15.07 24.53 -5.49
N ALA A 243 -14.10 23.94 -4.79
CA ALA A 243 -12.95 24.67 -4.25
C ALA A 243 -12.04 25.24 -5.35
N VAL A 244 -11.84 24.49 -6.46
CA VAL A 244 -11.10 24.97 -7.64
C VAL A 244 -11.86 26.12 -8.32
N GLU A 245 -13.17 25.95 -8.56
CA GLU A 245 -14.02 26.93 -9.24
C GLU A 245 -14.05 28.29 -8.53
N GLN A 246 -13.96 28.30 -7.19
CA GLN A 246 -13.87 29.52 -6.39
C GLN A 246 -12.58 30.33 -6.63
N ARG A 247 -11.52 29.69 -7.16
CA ARG A 247 -10.22 30.33 -7.42
C ARG A 247 -9.99 30.64 -8.90
N LEU A 248 -10.98 30.40 -9.76
CA LEU A 248 -10.87 30.73 -11.18
C LEU A 248 -10.86 32.25 -11.43
N PRO A 249 -10.15 32.72 -12.48
CA PRO A 249 -9.36 31.94 -13.44
C PRO A 249 -7.94 31.57 -12.94
N GLY A 250 -7.39 30.47 -13.44
CA GLY A 250 -6.01 30.01 -13.19
C GLY A 250 -5.78 28.61 -13.77
N ASP A 251 -4.59 28.05 -13.54
CA ASP A 251 -4.18 26.72 -14.00
C ASP A 251 -3.53 25.91 -12.85
N VAL A 252 -2.36 25.30 -13.07
CA VAL A 252 -1.69 24.37 -12.13
C VAL A 252 -1.55 24.93 -10.72
N GLU A 253 -1.28 26.23 -10.58
CA GLU A 253 -1.13 26.92 -9.30
C GLU A 253 -2.39 26.86 -8.41
N LEU A 254 -3.57 26.73 -9.02
CA LEU A 254 -4.82 26.55 -8.29
C LEU A 254 -4.90 25.15 -7.68
N PHE A 255 -4.59 24.14 -8.49
CA PHE A 255 -4.70 22.74 -8.09
C PHE A 255 -3.62 22.35 -7.05
N GLU A 256 -2.44 22.97 -7.12
CA GLU A 256 -1.34 22.80 -6.15
C GLU A 256 -1.71 23.22 -4.72
N THR A 257 -2.64 24.15 -4.58
CA THR A 257 -2.97 24.77 -3.29
C THR A 257 -4.27 24.25 -2.68
N ILE A 258 -4.84 23.17 -3.24
CA ILE A 258 -6.08 22.54 -2.77
C ILE A 258 -5.78 21.07 -2.48
N ARG A 259 -6.03 20.63 -1.23
CA ARG A 259 -5.94 19.22 -0.85
C ARG A 259 -6.83 18.37 -1.76
N GLN A 260 -6.33 17.23 -2.21
CA GLN A 260 -7.13 16.28 -3.00
C GLN A 260 -8.21 15.65 -2.14
N PRO A 261 -9.33 15.19 -2.74
CA PRO A 261 -10.38 14.55 -1.97
C PRO A 261 -9.92 13.21 -1.38
N VAL A 262 -10.57 12.77 -0.32
CA VAL A 262 -10.38 11.44 0.28
C VAL A 262 -11.72 10.74 0.47
N TYR A 263 -11.69 9.41 0.52
CA TYR A 263 -12.88 8.59 0.64
C TYR A 263 -12.69 7.60 1.79
N ILE A 264 -13.05 8.02 2.99
CA ILE A 264 -12.75 7.31 4.24
C ILE A 264 -14.06 6.99 4.94
N ASN A 265 -14.35 5.70 5.16
CA ASN A 265 -15.55 5.27 5.86
C ASN A 265 -15.46 3.84 6.41
N ASP A 266 -16.31 3.55 7.39
CA ASP A 266 -16.54 2.23 7.95
C ASP A 266 -15.27 1.59 8.54
N ASN A 267 -14.32 2.41 9.03
CA ASN A 267 -13.13 1.94 9.74
C ASN A 267 -13.38 1.81 11.26
N ALA A 268 -12.58 0.99 11.93
CA ALA A 268 -12.54 0.90 13.40
C ALA A 268 -11.19 1.35 13.93
N TYR A 269 -11.20 2.07 15.05
CA TYR A 269 -10.05 2.67 15.71
C TYR A 269 -10.08 2.24 17.16
N LEU A 270 -9.21 1.29 17.52
CA LEU A 270 -9.06 0.75 18.86
C LEU A 270 -7.82 1.32 19.52
N GLY A 271 -7.89 1.51 20.84
CA GLY A 271 -6.84 2.21 21.58
C GLY A 271 -6.85 3.69 21.23
N ASP A 272 -5.69 4.32 21.19
CA ASP A 272 -5.61 5.75 20.92
C ASP A 272 -5.64 6.13 19.43
N ALA A 273 -5.80 5.18 18.49
CA ALA A 273 -5.84 5.46 17.05
C ALA A 273 -6.90 6.53 16.67
N ASP A 274 -6.53 7.46 15.79
CA ASP A 274 -7.34 8.63 15.46
C ASP A 274 -7.95 8.55 14.05
N ALA A 275 -9.26 8.78 13.96
CA ALA A 275 -9.95 8.81 12.68
C ALA A 275 -10.05 10.21 12.08
N PHE A 276 -10.10 10.24 10.76
CA PHE A 276 -10.50 11.40 9.97
C PHE A 276 -11.77 12.04 10.52
N SER A 277 -11.72 13.36 10.71
CA SER A 277 -12.76 14.18 11.33
C SER A 277 -14.10 14.14 10.60
N GLU A 278 -14.09 13.98 9.28
CA GLU A 278 -15.31 13.94 8.45
C GLU A 278 -15.73 12.49 8.07
N GLU A 279 -15.10 11.47 8.67
CA GLU A 279 -15.53 10.07 8.51
C GLU A 279 -16.92 9.85 9.12
N GLN A 280 -17.90 9.47 8.30
CA GLN A 280 -19.31 9.43 8.70
C GLN A 280 -19.66 8.23 9.57
N ASN A 281 -19.18 7.05 9.20
CA ASN A 281 -19.34 5.83 9.98
C ASN A 281 -17.96 5.38 10.44
N ASN A 282 -17.75 5.27 11.75
CA ASN A 282 -16.60 4.61 12.33
C ASN A 282 -16.96 3.98 13.67
N ILE A 283 -16.08 3.10 14.14
CA ILE A 283 -16.06 2.64 15.52
C ILE A 283 -14.83 3.26 16.16
N ARG A 284 -14.98 4.06 17.22
CA ARG A 284 -13.85 4.57 18.01
C ARG A 284 -13.99 4.09 19.44
N LEU A 285 -13.04 3.27 19.88
CA LEU A 285 -13.01 2.72 21.24
C LEU A 285 -11.65 3.03 21.88
N ARG A 286 -11.57 4.23 22.46
CA ARG A 286 -10.40 4.65 23.23
C ARG A 286 -10.19 3.78 24.46
N ASN A 287 -8.93 3.64 24.88
CA ASN A 287 -8.51 2.80 26.00
C ASN A 287 -8.86 1.30 25.87
N TRP A 288 -9.14 0.82 24.65
CA TRP A 288 -9.34 -0.61 24.40
C TRP A 288 -8.01 -1.31 24.16
N ASP A 289 -7.61 -2.20 25.08
CA ASP A 289 -6.48 -3.11 24.88
C ASP A 289 -6.89 -4.26 23.95
N ALA A 290 -6.47 -4.15 22.69
CA ALA A 290 -6.68 -5.17 21.67
C ALA A 290 -5.83 -6.44 21.89
N LYS A 291 -4.89 -6.44 22.86
CA LYS A 291 -3.99 -7.57 23.15
C LYS A 291 -3.34 -8.16 21.91
N LEU A 292 -3.00 -7.27 20.98
CA LEU A 292 -2.50 -7.61 19.67
C LEU A 292 -1.13 -8.26 19.83
N LYS A 293 -1.00 -9.50 19.35
CA LYS A 293 0.26 -10.23 19.45
C LYS A 293 0.37 -11.23 18.31
N LEU A 294 1.51 -11.24 17.64
CA LEU A 294 1.87 -12.28 16.70
C LEU A 294 2.81 -13.29 17.37
N THR A 295 2.59 -14.58 17.18
CA THR A 295 3.43 -15.65 17.74
C THR A 295 3.64 -16.77 16.73
N SER A 296 4.85 -17.35 16.72
CA SER A 296 5.09 -18.62 16.05
C SER A 296 4.75 -19.78 16.99
N VAL A 297 3.83 -20.65 16.59
CA VAL A 297 3.40 -21.85 17.32
C VAL A 297 3.35 -23.02 16.35
N ASP A 298 4.09 -24.10 16.62
CA ASP A 298 4.12 -25.31 15.79
C ASP A 298 4.32 -25.02 14.28
N SER A 299 5.27 -24.14 13.93
CA SER A 299 5.53 -23.69 12.56
C SER A 299 4.42 -22.86 11.88
N HIS A 300 3.43 -22.40 12.64
CA HIS A 300 2.37 -21.50 12.18
C HIS A 300 2.56 -20.10 12.76
N ILE A 301 2.19 -19.08 11.99
CA ILE A 301 2.08 -17.70 12.46
C ILE A 301 0.65 -17.46 12.95
N VAL A 302 0.51 -17.23 14.25
CA VAL A 302 -0.79 -17.06 14.92
C VAL A 302 -0.92 -15.65 15.47
N LEU A 303 -1.98 -14.96 15.06
CA LEU A 303 -2.38 -13.66 15.57
C LEU A 303 -3.37 -13.81 16.73
N GLN A 304 -3.07 -13.17 17.84
CA GLN A 304 -4.00 -12.92 18.92
C GLN A 304 -4.62 -11.53 18.78
N LEU A 305 -5.94 -11.43 18.91
CA LEU A 305 -6.69 -10.18 18.86
C LEU A 305 -7.92 -10.22 19.79
N ASN A 306 -8.01 -9.26 20.71
CA ASN A 306 -9.17 -9.05 21.58
C ASN A 306 -10.17 -8.11 20.92
N VAL A 307 -11.33 -8.65 20.54
CA VAL A 307 -12.35 -7.99 19.72
C VAL A 307 -13.49 -7.45 20.60
N PRO A 308 -13.81 -6.15 20.51
CA PRO A 308 -14.94 -5.58 21.24
C PRO A 308 -16.28 -5.97 20.61
N GLU A 309 -17.35 -5.83 21.38
CA GLU A 309 -18.71 -6.19 20.96
C GLU A 309 -19.18 -5.37 19.76
N GLU A 310 -18.85 -4.08 19.73
CA GLU A 310 -19.16 -3.13 18.67
C GLU A 310 -18.57 -3.60 17.33
N LEU A 311 -17.31 -4.05 17.34
CA LEU A 311 -16.62 -4.54 16.14
C LEU A 311 -17.27 -5.84 15.64
N PHE A 312 -17.56 -6.77 16.56
CA PHE A 312 -18.21 -8.05 16.24
C PHE A 312 -19.63 -7.88 15.66
N ASN A 313 -20.41 -6.94 16.20
CA ASN A 313 -21.79 -6.70 15.77
C ASN A 313 -21.91 -5.84 14.49
N THR A 314 -20.80 -5.36 13.94
CA THR A 314 -20.80 -4.46 12.77
C THR A 314 -20.49 -5.22 11.49
N CYS A 315 -21.42 -5.19 10.55
CA CYS A 315 -21.21 -5.62 9.17
C CYS A 315 -21.00 -4.39 8.28
N VAL A 316 -20.00 -4.47 7.40
CA VAL A 316 -19.64 -3.40 6.46
C VAL A 316 -19.78 -3.85 5.00
N PRO A 317 -19.94 -2.91 4.05
CA PRO A 317 -20.10 -3.24 2.65
C PRO A 317 -18.87 -3.94 2.06
N VAL A 318 -19.11 -4.88 1.15
CA VAL A 318 -18.08 -5.40 0.24
C VAL A 318 -17.70 -4.30 -0.75
N GLN A 319 -16.45 -3.87 -0.73
CA GLN A 319 -15.92 -2.88 -1.66
C GLN A 319 -15.69 -3.49 -3.05
N LYS A 320 -15.93 -2.68 -4.10
CA LYS A 320 -15.90 -3.08 -5.52
C LYS A 320 -15.38 -1.91 -6.36
N THR A 321 -15.04 -2.15 -7.62
CA THR A 321 -14.65 -1.10 -8.58
C THR A 321 -15.56 0.13 -8.52
N ARG A 322 -16.88 -0.10 -8.48
CA ARG A 322 -17.87 0.99 -8.43
C ARG A 322 -17.82 1.81 -7.14
N SER A 323 -17.61 1.18 -5.98
CA SER A 323 -17.58 1.92 -4.70
C SER A 323 -16.25 2.64 -4.49
N LEU A 324 -15.15 2.10 -5.02
CA LEU A 324 -13.85 2.76 -5.01
C LEU A 324 -13.78 3.91 -6.04
N GLY A 325 -14.50 3.80 -7.15
CA GLY A 325 -14.49 4.84 -8.19
C GLY A 325 -13.16 4.90 -8.94
N LYS A 326 -12.72 6.11 -9.29
CA LYS A 326 -11.50 6.35 -10.07
C LYS A 326 -10.57 7.32 -9.36
N VAL A 327 -9.27 7.21 -9.65
CA VAL A 327 -8.26 8.19 -9.25
C VAL A 327 -8.27 9.39 -10.20
N ARG A 328 -7.97 10.58 -9.69
CA ARG A 328 -8.14 11.87 -10.37
C ARG A 328 -7.17 12.07 -11.53
N LEU A 329 -5.87 11.88 -11.30
CA LEU A 329 -4.83 12.21 -12.30
C LEU A 329 -4.67 11.13 -13.37
N ALA A 330 -4.53 9.86 -12.96
CA ALA A 330 -4.44 8.77 -13.93
C ALA A 330 -5.78 8.51 -14.64
N ASP A 331 -6.90 8.97 -14.06
CA ASP A 331 -8.26 8.78 -14.60
C ASP A 331 -8.52 7.31 -14.95
N ALA A 332 -8.27 6.45 -13.96
CA ALA A 332 -8.34 5.00 -14.03
C ALA A 332 -9.06 4.45 -12.78
N VAL A 333 -9.70 3.28 -12.91
CA VAL A 333 -10.50 2.65 -11.86
C VAL A 333 -9.74 1.50 -11.20
N PHE A 334 -10.23 1.05 -10.04
CA PHE A 334 -9.72 -0.16 -9.38
C PHE A 334 -10.39 -1.40 -9.96
N ASP A 335 -9.77 -2.05 -10.94
CA ASP A 335 -10.24 -3.25 -11.64
C ASP A 335 -9.22 -4.40 -11.60
N ASN A 336 -9.59 -5.54 -12.15
CA ASN A 336 -8.68 -6.68 -12.33
C ASN A 336 -7.77 -6.44 -13.54
N PRO A 337 -6.62 -7.15 -13.67
CA PRO A 337 -5.69 -6.97 -14.80
C PRO A 337 -6.29 -7.20 -16.20
N ASP A 338 -7.45 -7.84 -16.29
CA ASP A 338 -8.21 -8.03 -17.53
C ASP A 338 -9.25 -6.92 -17.81
N GLY A 339 -9.26 -5.86 -16.99
CA GLY A 339 -10.24 -4.77 -17.02
C GLY A 339 -11.62 -5.12 -16.46
N SER A 340 -11.80 -6.33 -15.92
CA SER A 340 -13.08 -6.72 -15.31
C SER A 340 -13.25 -6.09 -13.92
N ALA A 341 -14.50 -5.87 -13.52
CA ALA A 341 -14.80 -5.27 -12.23
C ALA A 341 -14.29 -6.14 -11.06
N LEU A 342 -13.53 -5.50 -10.19
CA LEU A 342 -13.02 -6.06 -8.94
C LEU A 342 -14.14 -6.14 -7.88
N THR A 343 -14.06 -7.19 -7.06
CA THR A 343 -14.83 -7.34 -5.81
C THR A 343 -13.89 -7.83 -4.70
N ILE A 344 -13.88 -7.14 -3.55
CA ILE A 344 -12.99 -7.43 -2.41
C ILE A 344 -13.79 -8.19 -1.34
N ASN A 345 -13.97 -9.49 -1.54
CA ASN A 345 -14.81 -10.35 -0.69
C ASN A 345 -14.10 -11.63 -0.20
N ASN A 346 -12.79 -11.58 -0.08
CA ASN A 346 -11.98 -12.68 0.47
C ASN A 346 -11.32 -12.23 1.76
N GLY A 347 -11.30 -13.07 2.79
CA GLY A 347 -10.51 -12.83 3.99
C GLY A 347 -9.08 -13.36 3.85
N ILE A 348 -8.20 -12.90 4.73
CA ILE A 348 -6.84 -13.45 4.90
C ILE A 348 -6.87 -14.91 5.40
N ASP A 349 -7.92 -15.28 6.15
CA ASP A 349 -8.16 -16.63 6.70
C ASP A 349 -8.72 -17.63 5.66
N LYS A 350 -8.32 -17.47 4.39
CA LYS A 350 -8.63 -18.35 3.23
C LYS A 350 -10.12 -18.52 2.89
N LYS A 351 -11.05 -17.86 3.59
CA LYS A 351 -12.47 -17.83 3.21
C LYS A 351 -12.74 -16.81 2.11
N THR A 352 -13.44 -17.24 1.06
CA THR A 352 -13.69 -16.43 -0.14
C THR A 352 -15.17 -16.24 -0.42
N GLY A 353 -15.51 -15.25 -1.24
CA GLY A 353 -16.89 -15.10 -1.74
C GLY A 353 -17.88 -14.55 -0.71
N LEU A 354 -17.41 -13.78 0.27
CA LEU A 354 -18.23 -13.24 1.35
C LEU A 354 -19.32 -12.29 0.81
N SER A 355 -20.56 -12.47 1.27
CA SER A 355 -21.66 -11.57 0.92
C SER A 355 -21.69 -10.30 1.78
N GLN A 356 -21.08 -10.36 2.96
CA GLN A 356 -20.91 -9.26 3.93
C GLN A 356 -19.50 -9.35 4.52
N ARG A 357 -18.95 -8.21 4.95
CA ARG A 357 -17.64 -8.13 5.59
C ARG A 357 -17.80 -7.71 7.04
N ILE A 358 -16.85 -8.12 7.87
CA ILE A 358 -16.51 -7.42 9.10
C ILE A 358 -15.35 -6.46 8.81
N ILE A 359 -15.14 -5.49 9.70
CA ILE A 359 -13.99 -4.59 9.63
C ILE A 359 -12.71 -5.40 9.90
N GLY A 360 -11.65 -5.09 9.14
CA GLY A 360 -10.38 -5.81 9.13
C GLY A 360 -10.30 -6.93 8.08
N PRO A 361 -9.17 -7.66 8.08
CA PRO A 361 -8.79 -8.60 7.00
C PRO A 361 -9.46 -9.97 7.14
N PHE A 362 -10.17 -10.19 8.23
CA PHE A 362 -10.71 -11.50 8.60
C PHE A 362 -12.10 -11.71 8.00
N SER A 363 -12.42 -12.95 7.65
CA SER A 363 -13.77 -13.30 7.22
C SER A 363 -14.78 -13.39 8.37
N GLN A 364 -14.28 -13.61 9.60
CA GLN A 364 -15.08 -13.86 10.80
C GLN A 364 -14.20 -13.65 12.05
N LEU A 365 -14.82 -13.12 13.09
CA LEU A 365 -14.28 -12.94 14.42
C LEU A 365 -15.37 -13.29 15.43
N HIS A 366 -15.01 -13.53 16.68
CA HIS A 366 -15.97 -13.52 17.80
C HIS A 366 -15.59 -12.46 18.82
N GLN A 367 -16.55 -12.03 19.65
CA GLN A 367 -16.27 -11.15 20.78
C GLN A 367 -15.23 -11.78 21.72
N GLY A 368 -14.31 -10.96 22.23
CA GLY A 368 -13.22 -11.40 23.11
C GLY A 368 -11.96 -11.83 22.35
N VAL A 369 -11.14 -12.66 23.00
CA VAL A 369 -9.83 -13.05 22.47
C VAL A 369 -9.96 -14.10 21.36
N ASN A 370 -9.50 -13.74 20.16
CA ASN A 370 -9.39 -14.61 18.99
C ASN A 370 -7.93 -15.07 18.85
N GLN A 371 -7.75 -16.27 18.29
CA GLN A 371 -6.46 -16.78 17.81
C GLN A 371 -6.63 -17.23 16.36
N ILE A 372 -5.88 -16.62 15.45
CA ILE A 372 -6.09 -16.75 14.01
C ILE A 372 -4.77 -17.16 13.37
N VAL A 373 -4.76 -18.28 12.65
CA VAL A 373 -3.61 -18.71 11.85
C VAL A 373 -3.57 -17.87 10.58
N LEU A 374 -2.47 -17.16 10.35
CA LEU A 374 -2.29 -16.27 9.21
C LEU A 374 -1.36 -16.84 8.14
N PHE A 375 -0.40 -17.67 8.53
CA PHE A 375 0.58 -18.26 7.63
C PHE A 375 0.94 -19.66 8.14
N ASP A 376 1.01 -20.62 7.22
CA ASP A 376 1.33 -22.03 7.50
C ASP A 376 2.76 -22.34 7.02
N ASP A 377 3.35 -23.40 7.58
CA ASP A 377 4.56 -24.07 7.07
C ASP A 377 5.80 -23.19 6.89
N LEU A 378 6.41 -22.77 8.00
CA LEU A 378 7.73 -22.12 8.02
C LEU A 378 8.91 -23.08 7.67
N GLU A 379 8.67 -24.39 7.61
CA GLU A 379 9.72 -25.37 7.28
C GLU A 379 9.65 -25.77 5.80
N PRO A 380 10.78 -25.86 5.08
CA PRO A 380 10.81 -26.45 3.75
C PRO A 380 10.66 -27.97 3.85
N ASP A 381 9.79 -28.55 3.01
CA ASP A 381 9.65 -30.02 2.81
C ASP A 381 10.99 -30.73 2.52
#